data_AF-A0A3R7WNH6-F1
#
_entry.id   AF-A0A3R7WNH6-F1
#
_cell.length_a   1.000
_cell.length_b   1.000
_cell.length_c   1.000
_cell.angle_alpha   90.00
_cell.angle_beta   90.00
_cell.angle_gamma   90.00
#
_symmetry.space_group_name_H-M   'P 1'
#
loop_
_entity.id
_entity.type
_entity.pdbx_description
1 polymer ?
#
loop_
_entity_poly.entity_id
_entity_poly.type
_entity_poly.pdbx_seq_one_letter_code
_entity_poly.pdbx_strand_id
1 'polypeptide(L)'
;MYLTELLKFEITRPTVILADNLGSHVSESSVDTVSTELFGILAPLPKNSTSECQPLDVGVMGPLKSKLRKKWLTEKPVVTAAEKRLAMIQRTIQAWEEMSCDLIRSSFEKAKCLSAHCLKGKLRAVVVGTHYLTGFADGELANITQEIKHPKGTDVGIVILDRNITTIQPVAVSFEFVPADVLAWVRGWGRVTSRARAPYSKVLKELSVTTWNNTGASAALFPIRLTDTMLGAGGVEGEDSCRGDSGGPLTIEENGTVRLVGVISFGRGCGVHGNPGNL
;
A
#
# COMPACT_ATOMS: atom_id res chain seq x y z
N MET A 1 15.69 27.27 -5.14
CA MET A 1 16.64 26.92 -4.05
C MET A 1 16.24 25.61 -3.38
N TYR A 2 15.10 25.52 -2.67
CA TYR A 2 14.70 24.28 -1.96
C TYR A 2 14.49 23.04 -2.86
N LEU A 3 13.84 23.20 -4.03
CA LEU A 3 13.53 22.07 -4.92
C LEU A 3 14.79 21.37 -5.43
N THR A 4 15.79 22.15 -5.82
CA THR A 4 17.02 21.67 -6.47
C THR A 4 18.01 21.03 -5.51
N GLU A 5 18.03 21.47 -4.25
CA GLU A 5 18.95 20.97 -3.23
C GLU A 5 18.40 19.74 -2.49
N LEU A 6 17.09 19.68 -2.22
CA LEU A 6 16.48 18.58 -1.45
C LEU A 6 15.88 17.48 -2.32
N LEU A 7 15.08 17.85 -3.34
CA LEU A 7 14.32 16.84 -4.09
C LEU A 7 15.14 16.16 -5.18
N LYS A 8 16.27 16.73 -5.59
CA LYS A 8 17.16 16.14 -6.60
C LYS A 8 17.69 14.76 -6.19
N PHE A 9 17.88 14.52 -4.90
CA PHE A 9 18.36 13.24 -4.38
C PHE A 9 17.24 12.22 -4.14
N GLU A 10 16.01 12.69 -3.93
CA GLU A 10 14.85 11.84 -3.65
C GLU A 10 14.09 11.43 -4.93
N ILE A 11 14.15 12.26 -5.98
CA ILE A 11 13.47 12.02 -7.25
C ILE A 11 14.46 11.39 -8.24
N THR A 12 14.52 10.05 -8.22
CA THR A 12 15.37 9.25 -9.12
C THR A 12 14.65 8.81 -10.41
N ARG A 13 13.35 9.11 -10.52
CA ARG A 13 12.45 8.60 -11.57
C ARG A 13 11.40 9.66 -11.94
N PRO A 14 10.75 9.57 -13.12
CA PRO A 14 9.65 10.46 -13.48
C PRO A 14 8.55 10.42 -12.42
N THR A 15 8.35 11.54 -11.72
CA THR A 15 7.52 11.58 -10.50
C THR A 15 6.54 12.74 -10.56
N VAL A 16 5.30 12.50 -10.12
CA VAL A 16 4.29 13.55 -9.97
C VAL A 16 4.34 14.08 -8.54
N ILE A 17 4.74 15.34 -8.38
CA ILE A 17 4.75 16.05 -7.10
C ILE A 17 3.37 16.67 -6.90
N LEU A 18 2.64 16.18 -5.90
CA LEU A 18 1.34 16.73 -5.54
C LEU A 18 1.50 17.75 -4.40
N ALA A 19 1.10 18.99 -4.65
CA ALA A 19 1.23 20.08 -3.68
C ALA A 19 -0.15 20.65 -3.30
N ASP A 20 -0.39 20.72 -2.00
CA ASP A 20 -1.60 21.34 -1.44
C ASP A 20 -1.51 22.87 -1.58
N ASN A 21 -2.65 23.50 -1.84
CA ASN A 21 -2.78 24.94 -2.00
C ASN A 21 -1.79 25.53 -3.04
N LEU A 22 -1.65 24.85 -4.19
CA LEU A 22 -0.69 25.13 -5.26
C LEU A 22 -0.62 26.61 -5.65
N GLY A 23 -1.77 27.27 -5.76
CA GLY A 23 -1.87 28.65 -6.24
C GLY A 23 -1.18 29.72 -5.37
N SER A 24 -0.90 29.43 -4.09
CA SER A 24 -0.21 30.37 -3.20
C SER A 24 1.23 29.99 -2.85
N HIS A 25 1.70 28.81 -3.28
CA HIS A 25 3.01 28.26 -2.92
C HIS A 25 3.88 27.89 -4.13
N VAL A 26 3.36 28.01 -5.35
CA VAL A 26 4.08 27.63 -6.58
C VAL A 26 4.24 28.84 -7.49
N SER A 27 5.49 29.21 -7.77
CA SER A 27 5.84 30.17 -8.82
C SER A 27 6.03 29.47 -10.16
N GLU A 28 5.92 30.19 -11.26
CA GLU A 28 6.22 29.69 -12.61
C GLU A 28 7.64 29.11 -12.69
N SER A 29 8.61 29.77 -12.05
CA SER A 29 9.99 29.25 -11.96
C SER A 29 10.10 27.90 -11.21
N SER A 30 9.19 27.62 -10.28
CA SER A 30 9.18 26.35 -9.53
C SER A 30 8.68 25.20 -10.39
N VAL A 31 7.71 25.47 -11.27
CA VAL A 31 7.20 24.51 -12.26
C VAL A 31 8.28 24.19 -13.28
N ASP A 32 9.01 25.22 -13.75
CA ASP A 32 10.12 25.04 -14.69
C ASP A 32 11.24 24.21 -14.08
N THR A 33 11.68 24.49 -12.84
CA THR A 33 12.71 23.66 -12.19
C THR A 33 12.27 22.21 -12.01
N VAL A 34 11.02 21.94 -11.61
CA VAL A 34 10.52 20.56 -11.44
C VAL A 34 10.47 19.82 -12.77
N SER A 35 10.04 20.48 -13.84
CA SER A 35 9.91 19.86 -15.15
C SER A 35 11.27 19.65 -15.84
N THR A 36 12.16 20.63 -15.77
CA THR A 36 13.44 20.62 -16.50
C THR A 36 14.56 19.93 -15.74
N GLU A 37 14.66 20.12 -14.43
CA GLU A 37 15.80 19.62 -13.64
C GLU A 37 15.47 18.32 -12.88
N LEU A 38 14.21 18.15 -12.45
CA LEU A 38 13.77 16.98 -11.67
C LEU A 38 13.00 15.95 -12.51
N PHE A 39 12.77 16.23 -13.81
CA PHE A 39 11.98 15.40 -14.73
C PHE A 39 10.61 14.98 -14.15
N GLY A 40 10.02 15.85 -13.33
CA GLY A 40 8.78 15.61 -12.61
C GLY A 40 7.64 16.51 -13.10
N ILE A 41 6.41 16.18 -12.69
CA ILE A 41 5.22 16.99 -12.96
C ILE A 41 4.71 17.54 -11.63
N LEU A 42 4.61 18.86 -11.52
CA LEU A 42 4.02 19.51 -10.35
C LEU A 42 2.50 19.66 -10.58
N ALA A 43 1.69 19.06 -9.72
CA ALA A 43 0.24 19.05 -9.85
C ALA A 43 -0.46 19.47 -8.53
N PRO A 44 -1.60 20.18 -8.61
CA PRO A 44 -2.36 20.54 -7.42
C PRO A 44 -2.99 19.31 -6.77
N LEU A 45 -2.95 19.25 -5.45
CA LEU A 45 -3.70 18.26 -4.68
C LEU A 45 -5.21 18.45 -4.98
N PRO A 46 -5.97 17.38 -5.34
CA PRO A 46 -7.40 17.52 -5.58
C PRO A 46 -8.12 18.04 -4.33
N LYS A 47 -9.11 18.92 -4.51
CA LYS A 47 -9.91 19.46 -3.40
C LYS A 47 -10.51 18.30 -2.59
N ASN A 48 -10.46 18.40 -1.25
CA ASN A 48 -10.92 17.38 -0.29
C ASN A 48 -10.08 16.09 -0.20
N SER A 49 -8.87 16.02 -0.77
CA SER A 49 -8.02 14.81 -0.62
C SER A 49 -7.50 14.62 0.81
N THR A 50 -7.43 15.68 1.62
CA THR A 50 -7.02 15.62 3.04
C THR A 50 -8.02 14.90 3.94
N SER A 51 -9.31 14.85 3.56
CA SER A 51 -10.34 14.07 4.27
C SER A 51 -10.42 12.61 3.84
N GLU A 52 -9.88 12.25 2.67
CA GLU A 52 -9.88 10.87 2.15
C GLU A 52 -8.58 10.13 2.49
N CYS A 53 -7.45 10.83 2.56
CA CYS A 53 -6.12 10.28 2.91
C CYS A 53 -5.83 10.34 4.43
N GLN A 54 -6.79 9.89 5.25
CA GLN A 54 -6.77 10.00 6.72
C GLN A 54 -5.94 8.98 7.54
N PRO A 55 -5.14 8.01 7.02
CA PRO A 55 -4.27 7.23 7.91
C PRO A 55 -3.05 8.02 8.42
N LEU A 56 -2.63 9.08 7.72
CA LEU A 56 -1.59 9.99 8.20
C LEU A 56 -2.08 10.91 9.33
N ASP A 57 -3.38 11.23 9.39
CA ASP A 57 -3.89 12.33 10.22
C ASP A 57 -3.94 12.02 11.73
N VAL A 58 -3.91 10.74 12.11
CA VAL A 58 -3.98 10.32 13.52
C VAL A 58 -2.63 9.84 14.07
N GLY A 59 -1.93 8.96 13.34
CA GLY A 59 -0.67 8.36 13.81
C GLY A 59 0.56 9.25 13.62
N VAL A 60 0.63 9.99 12.49
CA VAL A 60 1.78 10.85 12.15
C VAL A 60 1.47 12.32 12.46
N MET A 61 0.30 12.81 12.04
CA MET A 61 -0.06 14.22 12.23
C MET A 61 -0.37 14.57 13.69
N GLY A 62 -0.83 13.64 14.52
CA GLY A 62 -1.03 13.87 15.95
C GLY A 62 0.28 14.26 16.65
N PRO A 63 1.31 13.39 16.61
CA PRO A 63 2.66 13.72 17.10
C PRO A 63 3.28 14.95 16.45
N LEU A 64 3.13 15.12 15.12
CA LEU A 64 3.63 16.29 14.42
C LEU A 64 2.99 17.59 14.93
N LYS A 65 1.65 17.63 15.05
CA LYS A 65 0.90 18.77 15.60
C LYS A 65 1.33 19.07 17.05
N SER A 66 1.58 18.03 17.85
CA SER A 66 2.08 18.17 19.23
C SER A 66 3.46 18.85 19.27
N LYS A 67 4.40 18.37 18.45
CA LYS A 67 5.74 18.96 18.32
C LYS A 67 5.70 20.40 17.79
N LEU A 68 4.88 20.67 16.80
CA LEU A 68 4.65 22.02 16.27
C LEU A 68 4.15 22.98 17.36
N ARG A 69 3.19 22.55 18.19
CA ARG A 69 2.70 23.35 19.32
C ARG A 69 3.80 23.61 20.35
N LYS A 70 4.59 22.59 20.70
CA LYS A 70 5.70 22.74 21.65
C LYS A 70 6.73 23.76 21.16
N LYS A 71 7.09 23.71 19.87
CA LYS A 71 8.05 24.63 19.26
C LYS A 71 7.52 26.05 19.10
N TRP A 72 6.23 26.20 18.80
CA TRP A 72 5.57 27.52 18.73
C TRP A 72 5.74 28.29 20.03
N LEU A 73 5.64 27.62 21.19
CA LEU A 73 5.75 28.25 22.50
C LEU A 73 7.15 28.85 22.78
N THR A 74 8.18 28.34 22.13
CA THR A 74 9.58 28.77 22.32
C THR A 74 10.08 29.70 21.21
N GLU A 75 9.26 29.98 20.22
CA GLU A 75 9.67 30.72 19.03
C GLU A 75 9.54 32.22 19.21
N LYS A 76 10.47 32.96 18.57
CA LYS A 76 10.44 34.41 18.59
C LYS A 76 9.25 34.92 17.77
N PRO A 77 8.50 35.91 18.26
CA PRO A 77 7.40 36.49 17.51
C PRO A 77 7.93 37.16 16.24
N VAL A 78 7.32 36.81 15.10
CA VAL A 78 7.59 37.41 13.79
C VAL A 78 6.41 38.25 13.33
N VAL A 79 6.70 39.36 12.66
CA VAL A 79 5.70 40.43 12.45
C VAL A 79 5.16 40.41 11.04
N THR A 80 6.02 40.21 10.04
CA THR A 80 5.61 40.26 8.63
C THR A 80 5.00 38.94 8.16
N ALA A 81 4.18 39.00 7.12
CA ALA A 81 3.57 37.82 6.53
C ALA A 81 4.61 36.86 5.92
N ALA A 82 5.70 37.39 5.36
CA ALA A 82 6.79 36.59 4.80
C ALA A 82 7.55 35.83 5.88
N GLU A 83 7.92 36.50 6.97
CA GLU A 83 8.60 35.88 8.11
C GLU A 83 7.73 34.82 8.78
N LYS A 84 6.42 35.06 8.94
CA LYS A 84 5.47 34.08 9.48
C LYS A 84 5.42 32.80 8.66
N ARG A 85 5.46 32.90 7.32
CA ARG A 85 5.49 31.73 6.42
C ARG A 85 6.80 30.97 6.55
N LEU A 86 7.93 31.67 6.55
CA LEU A 86 9.26 31.06 6.68
C LEU A 86 9.41 30.33 8.04
N ALA A 87 9.00 30.99 9.12
CA ALA A 87 8.93 30.44 10.47
C ALA A 87 8.11 29.13 10.52
N MET A 88 6.93 29.13 9.90
CA MET A 88 6.07 27.94 9.84
C MET A 88 6.74 26.78 9.09
N ILE A 89 7.39 27.05 7.95
CA ILE A 89 8.10 26.04 7.16
C ILE A 89 9.26 25.45 7.97
N GLN A 90 10.12 26.30 8.53
CA GLN A 90 11.28 25.86 9.32
C GLN A 90 10.86 25.04 10.54
N ARG A 91 9.80 25.46 11.24
CA ARG A 91 9.25 24.70 12.37
C ARG A 91 8.74 23.33 11.95
N THR A 92 8.10 23.25 10.79
CA THR A 92 7.57 21.98 10.26
C THR A 92 8.68 21.01 9.92
N ILE A 93 9.75 21.49 9.26
CA ILE A 93 10.95 20.69 8.96
C ILE A 93 11.55 20.15 10.27
N GLN A 94 11.80 21.04 11.25
CA GLN A 94 12.41 20.63 12.51
C GLN A 94 11.52 19.68 13.32
N ALA A 95 10.19 19.87 13.29
CA ALA A 95 9.26 18.96 13.94
C ALA A 95 9.22 17.58 13.28
N TRP A 96 9.38 17.53 11.95
CA TRP A 96 9.44 16.30 11.16
C TRP A 96 10.73 15.53 11.39
N GLU A 97 11.88 16.19 11.42
CA GLU A 97 13.19 15.58 11.68
C GLU A 97 13.28 14.92 13.07
N GLU A 98 12.53 15.42 14.05
CA GLU A 98 12.45 14.81 15.38
C GLU A 98 11.47 13.62 15.46
N MET A 99 10.79 13.25 14.37
CA MET A 99 9.94 12.05 14.33
C MET A 99 10.81 10.86 13.95
N SER A 100 10.77 9.79 14.75
CA SER A 100 11.48 8.56 14.41
C SER A 100 10.77 7.80 13.27
N CYS A 101 11.55 7.11 12.44
CA CYS A 101 11.00 6.18 11.44
C CYS A 101 10.09 5.12 12.07
N ASP A 102 10.38 4.71 13.31
CA ASP A 102 9.56 3.74 14.05
C ASP A 102 8.19 4.28 14.44
N LEU A 103 8.09 5.58 14.75
CA LEU A 103 6.80 6.23 15.01
C LEU A 103 5.92 6.23 13.75
N ILE A 104 6.52 6.50 12.59
CA ILE A 104 5.81 6.43 11.30
C ILE A 104 5.38 4.99 11.00
N ARG A 105 6.26 4.00 11.19
CA ARG A 105 5.95 2.58 10.99
C ARG A 105 4.86 2.08 11.94
N SER A 106 4.91 2.46 13.21
CA SER A 106 3.91 2.07 14.22
C SER A 106 2.50 2.57 13.88
N SER A 107 2.40 3.68 13.16
CA SER A 107 1.13 4.21 12.67
C SER A 107 0.45 3.27 11.66
N PHE A 108 1.20 2.35 11.05
CA PHE A 108 0.70 1.33 10.13
C PHE A 108 0.56 -0.07 10.76
N GLU A 109 0.90 -0.28 12.03
CA GLU A 109 0.79 -1.61 12.67
C GLU A 109 -0.65 -2.14 12.72
N LYS A 110 -1.63 -1.22 12.81
CA LYS A 110 -3.07 -1.54 12.79
C LYS A 110 -3.63 -1.76 11.39
N ALA A 111 -2.86 -1.46 10.35
CA ALA A 111 -3.27 -1.58 8.96
C ALA A 111 -3.02 -3.01 8.44
N LYS A 112 -4.02 -3.59 7.77
CA LYS A 112 -3.89 -4.88 7.05
C LYS A 112 -4.26 -4.69 5.58
N CYS A 113 -3.42 -5.18 4.67
CA CYS A 113 -3.65 -5.10 3.22
C CYS A 113 -4.65 -6.17 2.76
N LEU A 114 -5.58 -5.76 1.90
CA LEU A 114 -6.55 -6.61 1.20
C LEU A 114 -6.73 -6.08 -0.23
N SER A 115 -7.44 -6.82 -1.07
CA SER A 115 -7.85 -6.28 -2.38
C SER A 115 -8.97 -5.26 -2.21
N ALA A 116 -8.98 -4.21 -3.03
CA ALA A 116 -9.98 -3.13 -2.91
C ALA A 116 -11.40 -3.63 -3.18
N HIS A 117 -11.58 -4.62 -4.05
CA HIS A 117 -12.88 -5.19 -4.37
C HIS A 117 -13.49 -6.01 -3.23
N CYS A 118 -12.70 -6.42 -2.23
CA CYS A 118 -13.19 -7.04 -1.00
C CYS A 118 -13.79 -6.00 -0.04
N LEU A 119 -13.37 -4.75 -0.13
CA LEU A 119 -13.86 -3.64 0.69
C LEU A 119 -15.19 -3.15 0.11
N LYS A 120 -16.32 -3.57 0.66
CA LYS A 120 -17.66 -3.15 0.21
C LYS A 120 -18.43 -2.37 1.27
N GLY A 121 -17.75 -1.89 2.31
CA GLY A 121 -18.37 -1.21 3.46
C GLY A 121 -19.21 -2.16 4.32
N LYS A 122 -18.91 -3.46 4.28
CA LYS A 122 -19.68 -4.51 4.96
C LYS A 122 -18.81 -5.38 5.87
N LEU A 123 -17.50 -5.17 5.88
CA LEU A 123 -16.62 -5.96 6.72
C LEU A 123 -16.74 -5.44 8.15
N ARG A 124 -17.05 -6.34 9.09
CA ARG A 124 -17.23 -5.99 10.50
C ARG A 124 -16.01 -6.35 11.35
N ALA A 125 -15.35 -7.43 10.99
CA ALA A 125 -14.22 -7.97 11.74
C ALA A 125 -13.31 -8.78 10.82
N VAL A 126 -12.08 -8.97 11.27
CA VAL A 126 -11.11 -9.92 10.70
C VAL A 126 -10.71 -10.93 11.78
N VAL A 127 -10.31 -12.12 11.35
CA VAL A 127 -9.66 -13.09 12.23
C VAL A 127 -8.22 -13.28 11.76
N VAL A 128 -7.26 -13.08 12.65
CA VAL A 128 -5.83 -13.18 12.35
C VAL A 128 -5.27 -14.42 13.02
N GLY A 129 -4.38 -15.15 12.34
CA GLY A 129 -3.68 -16.27 12.95
C GLY A 129 -4.38 -17.61 12.95
N THR A 130 -5.53 -17.69 12.29
CA THR A 130 -6.27 -18.94 12.15
C THR A 130 -5.64 -19.84 11.09
N HIS A 131 -5.64 -21.15 11.33
CA HIS A 131 -5.44 -22.19 10.32
C HIS A 131 -6.77 -22.61 9.69
N TYR A 132 -7.88 -22.49 10.41
CA TYR A 132 -9.20 -22.92 9.95
C TYR A 132 -10.00 -21.80 9.31
N LEU A 133 -10.79 -22.11 8.27
CA LEU A 133 -11.63 -21.10 7.60
C LEU A 133 -12.62 -20.42 8.55
N THR A 134 -13.06 -21.14 9.59
CA THR A 134 -14.00 -20.59 10.58
C THR A 134 -13.37 -19.51 11.46
N GLY A 135 -12.05 -19.48 11.63
CA GLY A 135 -11.36 -18.47 12.43
C GLY A 135 -11.46 -18.64 13.94
N PHE A 136 -12.62 -19.05 14.46
CA PHE A 136 -12.92 -19.02 15.90
C PHE A 136 -12.23 -20.11 16.75
N ALA A 137 -11.60 -21.09 16.13
CA ALA A 137 -10.98 -22.19 16.86
C ALA A 137 -9.60 -21.81 17.42
N ASP A 138 -8.84 -21.02 16.65
CA ASP A 138 -7.41 -20.79 16.85
C ASP A 138 -6.95 -19.36 16.48
N GLY A 139 -7.82 -18.55 15.88
CA GLY A 139 -7.51 -17.18 15.47
C GLY A 139 -7.98 -16.11 16.45
N GLU A 140 -7.33 -14.95 16.38
CA GLU A 140 -7.67 -13.75 17.13
C GLU A 140 -8.64 -12.85 16.33
N LEU A 141 -9.85 -12.61 16.87
CA LEU A 141 -10.88 -11.78 16.24
C LEU A 141 -10.70 -10.29 16.55
N ALA A 142 -10.52 -9.42 15.55
CA ALA A 142 -10.47 -7.97 15.72
C ALA A 142 -11.52 -7.25 14.88
N ASN A 143 -12.11 -6.17 15.42
CA ASN A 143 -13.12 -5.41 14.70
C ASN A 143 -12.46 -4.44 13.73
N ILE A 144 -13.15 -4.17 12.63
CA ILE A 144 -12.71 -3.21 11.62
C ILE A 144 -13.31 -1.85 11.97
N THR A 145 -12.45 -0.85 12.13
CA THR A 145 -12.85 0.54 12.37
C THR A 145 -12.95 1.34 11.08
N GLN A 146 -12.14 1.00 10.08
CA GLN A 146 -12.10 1.72 8.81
C GLN A 146 -11.71 0.80 7.65
N GLU A 147 -12.38 0.99 6.50
CA GLU A 147 -11.99 0.42 5.21
C GLU A 147 -11.45 1.55 4.33
N ILE A 148 -10.23 1.41 3.81
CA ILE A 148 -9.57 2.41 2.95
C ILE A 148 -9.25 1.74 1.61
N LYS A 149 -9.83 2.24 0.53
CA LYS A 149 -9.49 1.80 -0.84
C LYS A 149 -8.40 2.69 -1.41
N HIS A 150 -7.59 2.13 -2.31
CA HIS A 150 -6.67 2.95 -3.07
C HIS A 150 -7.44 4.01 -3.91
N PRO A 151 -7.10 5.31 -3.81
CA PRO A 151 -7.90 6.40 -4.38
C PRO A 151 -7.90 6.41 -5.92
N LYS A 152 -6.91 5.77 -6.56
CA LYS A 152 -6.79 5.69 -8.02
C LYS A 152 -7.42 4.44 -8.64
N GLY A 153 -8.17 3.65 -7.87
CA GLY A 153 -8.88 2.48 -8.39
C GLY A 153 -8.01 1.23 -8.62
N THR A 154 -6.75 1.24 -8.19
CA THR A 154 -5.93 0.02 -8.06
C THR A 154 -6.62 -0.94 -7.08
N ASP A 155 -6.54 -2.24 -7.35
CA ASP A 155 -7.25 -3.25 -6.55
C ASP A 155 -6.53 -3.60 -5.24
N VAL A 156 -6.08 -2.56 -4.51
CA VAL A 156 -5.46 -2.66 -3.20
C VAL A 156 -6.23 -1.79 -2.21
N GLY A 157 -6.41 -2.29 -1.01
CA GLY A 157 -7.07 -1.62 0.09
C GLY A 157 -6.45 -2.01 1.42
N ILE A 158 -6.77 -1.22 2.44
CA ILE A 158 -6.30 -1.41 3.81
C ILE A 158 -7.50 -1.39 4.74
N VAL A 159 -7.51 -2.27 5.74
CA VAL A 159 -8.42 -2.18 6.89
C VAL A 159 -7.66 -1.75 8.13
N ILE A 160 -8.28 -0.87 8.92
CA ILE A 160 -7.77 -0.45 10.22
C ILE A 160 -8.54 -1.19 11.30
N LEU A 161 -7.81 -1.75 12.27
CA LEU A 161 -8.39 -2.51 13.36
C LEU A 161 -8.66 -1.64 14.60
N ASP A 162 -9.58 -2.09 15.44
CA ASP A 162 -9.88 -1.46 16.74
C ASP A 162 -8.72 -1.57 17.73
N ARG A 163 -7.88 -2.61 17.58
CA ARG A 163 -6.71 -2.87 18.43
C ARG A 163 -5.52 -3.45 17.66
N ASN A 164 -4.37 -3.47 18.33
CA ASN A 164 -3.17 -4.14 17.83
C ASN A 164 -3.30 -5.66 18.00
N ILE A 165 -2.83 -6.41 17.00
CA ILE A 165 -2.64 -7.86 17.09
C ILE A 165 -1.21 -8.11 17.54
N THR A 166 -1.03 -8.77 18.67
CA THR A 166 0.30 -9.04 19.27
C THR A 166 0.68 -10.51 19.27
N THR A 167 -0.30 -11.38 19.00
CA THR A 167 -0.13 -12.84 18.97
C THR A 167 0.75 -13.31 17.81
N ILE A 168 0.88 -12.51 16.74
CA ILE A 168 1.56 -12.89 15.50
C ILE A 168 2.35 -11.70 14.95
N GLN A 169 3.52 -11.99 14.39
CA GLN A 169 4.34 -11.00 13.71
C GLN A 169 3.79 -10.70 12.30
N PRO A 170 3.64 -9.41 11.92
CA PRO A 170 3.26 -9.04 10.58
C PRO A 170 4.37 -9.36 9.57
N VAL A 171 3.97 -9.72 8.35
CA VAL A 171 4.90 -9.85 7.22
C VAL A 171 5.35 -8.47 6.76
N ALA A 172 6.64 -8.33 6.43
CA ALA A 172 7.19 -7.09 5.90
C ALA A 172 6.66 -6.85 4.47
N VAL A 173 6.26 -5.61 4.17
CA VAL A 173 5.83 -5.24 2.81
C VAL A 173 7.07 -4.83 2.01
N SER A 174 7.22 -5.41 0.82
CA SER A 174 8.26 -5.08 -0.16
C SER A 174 7.71 -4.15 -1.23
N PHE A 175 8.45 -3.07 -1.50
CA PHE A 175 8.17 -2.14 -2.61
C PHE A 175 9.12 -2.33 -3.78
N GLU A 176 9.98 -3.35 -3.71
CA GLU A 176 10.95 -3.67 -4.74
C GLU A 176 10.29 -4.31 -5.95
N PHE A 177 10.89 -4.07 -7.12
CA PHE A 177 10.48 -4.73 -8.35
C PHE A 177 10.72 -6.24 -8.25
N VAL A 178 9.70 -7.02 -8.60
CA VAL A 178 9.79 -8.49 -8.66
C VAL A 178 9.99 -8.90 -10.13
N PRO A 179 11.15 -9.50 -10.48
CA PRO A 179 11.37 -9.97 -11.84
C PRO A 179 10.51 -11.21 -12.15
N ALA A 180 10.54 -11.61 -13.42
CA ALA A 180 10.00 -12.90 -13.84
C ALA A 180 10.82 -14.06 -13.25
N ASP A 181 10.23 -15.25 -13.27
CA ASP A 181 10.86 -16.51 -12.88
C ASP A 181 11.27 -16.58 -11.40
N VAL A 182 10.64 -15.77 -10.55
CA VAL A 182 10.83 -15.82 -9.09
C VAL A 182 9.78 -16.71 -8.46
N LEU A 183 10.23 -17.57 -7.54
CA LEU A 183 9.34 -18.40 -6.75
C LEU A 183 8.64 -17.56 -5.68
N ALA A 184 7.32 -17.56 -5.71
CA ALA A 184 6.46 -16.88 -4.75
C ALA A 184 5.44 -17.86 -4.17
N TRP A 185 4.81 -17.47 -3.08
CA TRP A 185 3.88 -18.30 -2.33
C TRP A 185 2.55 -17.59 -2.19
N VAL A 186 1.47 -18.28 -2.57
CA VAL A 186 0.09 -17.86 -2.30
C VAL A 186 -0.49 -18.70 -1.18
N ARG A 187 -1.28 -18.07 -0.31
CA ARG A 187 -1.92 -18.74 0.83
C ARG A 187 -3.38 -18.34 0.95
N GLY A 188 -4.26 -19.30 1.20
CA GLY A 188 -5.67 -19.02 1.38
C GLY A 188 -6.57 -20.25 1.59
N TRP A 189 -7.87 -19.97 1.72
CA TRP A 189 -8.92 -20.96 1.98
C TRP A 189 -9.91 -21.09 0.81
N GLY A 190 -9.55 -20.53 -0.34
CA GLY A 190 -10.34 -20.55 -1.56
C GLY A 190 -10.66 -21.95 -2.05
N ARG A 191 -11.37 -22.00 -3.17
CA ARG A 191 -11.80 -23.27 -3.75
C ARG A 191 -10.61 -24.08 -4.23
N VAL A 192 -10.60 -25.35 -3.85
CA VAL A 192 -9.57 -26.32 -4.27
C VAL A 192 -9.74 -26.83 -5.70
N THR A 193 -10.84 -26.46 -6.38
CA THR A 193 -11.04 -26.78 -7.80
C THR A 193 -11.75 -25.63 -8.51
N SER A 194 -11.58 -25.55 -9.83
CA SER A 194 -12.25 -24.57 -10.71
C SER A 194 -13.77 -24.78 -10.84
N ARG A 195 -14.33 -25.85 -10.25
CA ARG A 195 -15.78 -26.14 -10.34
C ARG A 195 -16.59 -25.09 -9.59
N ALA A 196 -17.65 -24.59 -10.23
CA ALA A 196 -18.47 -23.50 -9.73
C ALA A 196 -19.17 -23.76 -8.37
N ARG A 197 -19.29 -25.03 -7.94
CA ARG A 197 -19.89 -25.43 -6.65
C ARG A 197 -18.90 -26.17 -5.72
N ALA A 198 -17.60 -26.09 -5.98
CA ALA A 198 -16.62 -26.68 -5.10
C ALA A 198 -16.66 -26.00 -3.71
N PRO A 199 -16.57 -26.78 -2.62
CA PRO A 199 -16.47 -26.21 -1.29
C PRO A 199 -15.14 -25.45 -1.13
N TYR A 200 -15.15 -24.47 -0.23
CA TYR A 200 -13.94 -23.83 0.26
C TYR A 200 -13.10 -24.83 1.06
N SER A 201 -11.79 -24.60 1.10
CA SER A 201 -10.93 -25.39 1.99
C SER A 201 -11.27 -25.06 3.45
N LYS A 202 -11.45 -26.10 4.28
CA LYS A 202 -11.67 -25.91 5.72
C LYS A 202 -10.40 -25.50 6.46
N VAL A 203 -9.25 -25.76 5.85
CA VAL A 203 -7.90 -25.51 6.38
C VAL A 203 -7.11 -24.63 5.42
N LEU A 204 -6.18 -23.84 5.94
CA LEU A 204 -5.33 -22.96 5.15
C LEU A 204 -4.49 -23.82 4.21
N LYS A 205 -4.43 -23.43 2.94
CA LYS A 205 -3.58 -24.05 1.94
C LYS A 205 -2.53 -23.06 1.48
N GLU A 206 -1.39 -23.59 1.08
CA GLU A 206 -0.33 -22.85 0.43
C GLU A 206 0.07 -23.53 -0.88
N LEU A 207 0.52 -22.71 -1.82
CA LEU A 207 0.96 -23.14 -3.13
C LEU A 207 2.10 -22.23 -3.56
N SER A 208 3.17 -22.83 -4.09
CA SER A 208 4.24 -22.09 -4.75
C SER A 208 3.85 -21.80 -6.20
N VAL A 209 4.07 -20.57 -6.65
CA VAL A 209 3.83 -20.10 -8.01
C VAL A 209 5.03 -19.32 -8.51
N THR A 210 5.25 -19.33 -9.82
CA THR A 210 6.35 -18.58 -10.45
C THR A 210 5.84 -17.27 -11.02
N THR A 211 6.57 -16.18 -10.82
CA THR A 211 6.22 -14.85 -11.34
C THR A 211 6.49 -14.72 -12.83
N TRP A 212 5.72 -13.86 -13.49
CA TRP A 212 5.80 -13.60 -14.92
C TRP A 212 6.22 -12.16 -15.20
N ASN A 213 6.89 -11.97 -16.34
CA ASN A 213 7.03 -10.66 -16.96
C ASN A 213 5.64 -10.15 -17.41
N ASN A 214 5.33 -8.88 -17.13
CA ASN A 214 4.07 -8.24 -17.51
C ASN A 214 3.73 -8.34 -19.00
N THR A 215 4.71 -8.32 -19.91
CA THR A 215 4.50 -8.54 -21.35
C THR A 215 3.99 -9.95 -21.64
N GLY A 216 4.62 -10.97 -21.04
CA GLY A 216 4.22 -12.37 -21.21
C GLY A 216 2.85 -12.63 -20.57
N ALA A 217 2.63 -12.12 -19.36
CA ALA A 217 1.36 -12.23 -18.66
C ALA A 217 0.22 -11.52 -19.41
N SER A 218 0.47 -10.34 -19.97
CA SER A 218 -0.52 -9.60 -20.79
C SER A 218 -0.87 -10.34 -22.08
N ALA A 219 0.10 -11.04 -22.69
CA ALA A 219 -0.15 -11.85 -23.87
C ALA A 219 -1.03 -13.07 -23.53
N ALA A 220 -0.74 -13.75 -22.42
CA ALA A 220 -1.54 -14.86 -21.91
C ALA A 220 -2.97 -14.44 -21.51
N LEU A 221 -3.12 -13.28 -20.85
CA LEU A 221 -4.39 -12.79 -20.31
C LEU A 221 -5.20 -11.95 -21.30
N PHE A 222 -4.83 -11.93 -22.58
CA PHE A 222 -5.46 -11.10 -23.61
C PHE A 222 -7.01 -11.18 -23.57
N PRO A 223 -7.72 -10.03 -23.56
CA PRO A 223 -7.27 -8.68 -23.87
C PRO A 223 -6.84 -7.84 -22.65
N ILE A 224 -6.62 -8.46 -21.48
CA ILE A 224 -6.19 -7.74 -20.27
C ILE A 224 -4.69 -7.41 -20.40
N ARG A 225 -4.34 -6.13 -20.21
CA ARG A 225 -2.94 -5.67 -20.15
C ARG A 225 -2.57 -5.37 -18.71
N LEU A 226 -1.54 -6.03 -18.20
CA LEU A 226 -0.99 -5.75 -16.89
C LEU A 226 -0.21 -4.43 -16.95
N THR A 227 -0.44 -3.58 -15.96
CA THR A 227 0.30 -2.33 -15.74
C THR A 227 1.46 -2.57 -14.78
N ASP A 228 2.33 -1.58 -14.61
CA ASP A 228 3.46 -1.63 -13.65
C ASP A 228 3.03 -1.75 -12.18
N THR A 229 1.72 -1.66 -11.90
CA THR A 229 1.13 -1.83 -10.58
C THR A 229 0.51 -3.22 -10.37
N MET A 230 0.72 -4.14 -11.31
CA MET A 230 0.17 -5.49 -11.32
C MET A 230 1.29 -6.50 -11.54
N LEU A 231 1.13 -7.69 -10.97
CA LEU A 231 2.07 -8.80 -11.13
C LEU A 231 1.33 -10.06 -11.58
N GLY A 232 1.86 -10.72 -12.61
CA GLY A 232 1.40 -12.06 -13.00
C GLY A 232 2.16 -13.14 -12.25
N ALA A 233 1.50 -14.17 -11.74
CA ALA A 233 2.16 -15.38 -11.27
C ALA A 233 1.30 -16.64 -11.50
N GLY A 234 1.94 -17.81 -11.60
CA GLY A 234 1.28 -19.09 -11.82
C GLY A 234 1.36 -19.57 -13.28
N GLY A 235 0.26 -20.06 -13.84
CA GLY A 235 0.21 -20.59 -15.21
C GLY A 235 0.63 -22.05 -15.35
N VAL A 236 0.85 -22.75 -14.24
CA VAL A 236 1.01 -24.20 -14.22
C VAL A 236 -0.37 -24.86 -14.12
N GLU A 237 -0.58 -25.96 -14.85
CA GLU A 237 -1.86 -26.65 -14.84
C GLU A 237 -2.18 -27.19 -13.45
N GLY A 238 -3.39 -26.90 -12.95
CA GLY A 238 -3.83 -27.34 -11.62
C GLY A 238 -3.31 -26.50 -10.45
N GLU A 239 -2.44 -25.52 -10.70
CA GLU A 239 -1.78 -24.70 -9.67
C GLU A 239 -2.14 -23.22 -9.82
N ASP A 240 -3.08 -22.74 -9.00
CA ASP A 240 -3.43 -21.32 -8.94
C ASP A 240 -4.21 -20.97 -7.65
N SER A 241 -4.22 -19.69 -7.31
CA SER A 241 -5.21 -19.12 -6.40
C SER A 241 -6.61 -19.15 -7.03
N CYS A 242 -7.67 -19.25 -6.24
CA CYS A 242 -9.02 -19.31 -6.79
C CYS A 242 -10.05 -18.48 -6.03
N ARG A 243 -11.32 -18.59 -6.41
CA ARG A 243 -12.42 -17.86 -5.76
C ARG A 243 -12.37 -18.11 -4.25
N GLY A 244 -12.28 -17.03 -3.48
CA GLY A 244 -12.16 -17.04 -2.03
C GLY A 244 -10.76 -16.69 -1.51
N ASP A 245 -9.74 -16.67 -2.37
CA ASP A 245 -8.38 -16.24 -2.02
C ASP A 245 -8.13 -14.75 -2.30
N SER A 246 -9.10 -14.04 -2.91
CA SER A 246 -8.99 -12.61 -3.19
C SER A 246 -8.71 -11.79 -1.92
N GLY A 247 -7.68 -10.96 -1.97
CA GLY A 247 -7.12 -10.24 -0.83
C GLY A 247 -6.09 -11.03 -0.04
N GLY A 248 -5.83 -12.29 -0.39
CA GLY A 248 -4.78 -13.12 0.20
C GLY A 248 -3.38 -12.66 -0.22
N PRO A 249 -2.34 -13.03 0.56
CA PRO A 249 -1.00 -12.56 0.34
C PRO A 249 -0.28 -13.35 -0.76
N LEU A 250 0.51 -12.64 -1.58
CA LEU A 250 1.60 -13.20 -2.36
C LEU A 250 2.93 -12.85 -1.67
N THR A 251 3.70 -13.83 -1.25
CA THR A 251 4.97 -13.62 -0.54
C THR A 251 6.15 -14.25 -1.26
N ILE A 252 7.31 -13.61 -1.18
CA ILE A 252 8.60 -14.19 -1.57
C ILE A 252 9.38 -14.51 -0.31
N GLU A 253 10.07 -15.65 -0.32
CA GLU A 253 10.91 -16.12 0.76
C GLU A 253 12.35 -16.22 0.28
N GLU A 254 13.22 -15.35 0.80
CA GLU A 254 14.63 -15.27 0.44
C GLU A 254 15.47 -15.18 1.71
N ASN A 255 16.49 -16.04 1.83
CA ASN A 255 17.42 -16.05 2.96
C ASN A 255 16.72 -16.12 4.34
N GLY A 256 15.61 -16.85 4.42
CA GLY A 256 14.81 -16.99 5.65
C GLY A 256 13.96 -15.77 6.01
N THR A 257 13.89 -14.76 5.15
CA THR A 257 13.02 -13.58 5.32
C THR A 257 11.82 -13.68 4.38
N VAL A 258 10.63 -13.46 4.93
CA VAL A 258 9.36 -13.45 4.17
C VAL A 258 8.93 -12.01 3.92
N ARG A 259 8.65 -11.68 2.65
CA ARG A 259 8.18 -10.36 2.24
C ARG A 259 6.93 -10.44 1.38
N LEU A 260 5.94 -9.60 1.68
CA LEU A 260 4.72 -9.43 0.90
C LEU A 260 5.02 -8.59 -0.34
N VAL A 261 4.69 -9.13 -1.51
CA VAL A 261 4.98 -8.52 -2.81
C VAL A 261 3.75 -8.30 -3.69
N GLY A 262 2.62 -8.87 -3.32
CA GLY A 262 1.37 -8.74 -4.07
C GLY A 262 0.15 -9.12 -3.23
N VAL A 263 -1.03 -8.78 -3.74
CA VAL A 263 -2.31 -9.07 -3.08
C VAL A 263 -3.24 -9.68 -4.11
N ILE A 264 -3.68 -10.92 -3.86
CA ILE A 264 -4.45 -11.69 -4.84
C ILE A 264 -5.69 -10.91 -5.28
N SER A 265 -5.79 -10.63 -6.57
CA SER A 265 -6.84 -9.79 -7.14
C SER A 265 -7.84 -10.64 -7.92
N PHE A 266 -7.55 -10.95 -9.19
CA PHE A 266 -8.43 -11.68 -10.10
C PHE A 266 -7.64 -12.59 -11.06
N GLY A 267 -8.33 -13.54 -11.70
CA GLY A 267 -7.75 -14.42 -12.71
C GLY A 267 -8.78 -14.90 -13.73
N ARG A 268 -8.33 -15.39 -14.89
CA ARG A 268 -9.19 -16.02 -15.91
C ARG A 268 -9.28 -17.52 -15.69
N GLY A 269 -10.21 -17.92 -14.83
CA GLY A 269 -10.24 -19.30 -14.32
C GLY A 269 -9.18 -19.49 -13.23
N CYS A 270 -9.02 -20.72 -12.78
CA CYS A 270 -8.00 -21.09 -11.78
C CYS A 270 -7.32 -22.38 -12.25
N GLY A 271 -5.98 -22.42 -12.21
CA GLY A 271 -5.18 -23.62 -12.49
C GLY A 271 -5.16 -23.98 -13.97
N VAL A 272 -5.24 -22.98 -14.85
CA VAL A 272 -5.25 -23.19 -16.30
C VAL A 272 -3.82 -23.03 -16.82
N HIS A 273 -3.33 -24.04 -17.54
CA HIS A 273 -2.01 -23.98 -18.16
C HIS A 273 -1.85 -22.73 -19.04
N GLY A 274 -0.74 -22.02 -18.86
CA GLY A 274 -0.41 -20.81 -19.60
C GLY A 274 -1.22 -19.57 -19.23
N ASN A 275 -2.08 -19.62 -18.21
CA ASN A 275 -2.83 -18.46 -17.71
C ASN A 275 -2.39 -18.12 -16.28
N PRO A 276 -1.58 -17.08 -16.07
CA PRO A 276 -1.24 -16.62 -14.73
C PRO A 276 -2.41 -15.90 -14.06
N GLY A 277 -2.46 -15.95 -12.73
CA GLY A 277 -3.31 -15.08 -11.92
C GLY A 277 -2.76 -13.64 -11.89
N ASN A 278 -3.65 -12.65 -11.75
CA ASN A 278 -3.29 -11.24 -11.54
C ASN A 278 -3.31 -10.90 -10.05
N LEU A 279 -2.21 -10.31 -9.59
CA LEU A 279 -1.85 -10.09 -8.18
C LEU A 279 -1.37 -8.65 -7.95
#